data_AF-A0A9E3PH10-F1
#
_entry.id   AF-A0A9E3PH10-F1
#
_cell.length_a   1.000
_cell.length_b   1.000
_cell.length_c   1.000
_cell.angle_alpha   90.00
_cell.angle_beta   90.00
_cell.angle_gamma   90.00
#
_symmetry.space_group_name_H-M   'P 1'
#
loop_
_entity.id
_entity.type
_entity.pdbx_description
1 polymer ?
#
loop_
_entity_poly.entity_id
_entity_poly.type
_entity_poly.pdbx_seq_one_letter_code
_entity_poly.pdbx_strand_id
1 'polypeptide(L)'
;MELDIVSLSRLQFALTALYHFLFVPLTLGLSVLLAIMETVYVMTGRPIWRQMTKFWGTLFGINFVLGVATGIVMEFQFGMNWSYYSHYVGDIFGAPLAIEGLMAFFLEATFVGLFFFGWDRLSKVGHLIATYAVAAGSNFSALWILIANGWMQNPVGSQFNPQTMRMEVADFYEVLFNSVAQAKFVHTVSAGYVAASFFVLGISAWYILKGRHVELAKRSMTVAASFGLAASLSVVVLGDESGYLSSEHQKMKLAAIEAMWETEPAPAAFTLFGIPDQEARETHYAIRIPWVMGLIGTRTLTEEIPGIKEQVELAKLRIHQGIQAYDALQKIRAAGSTTNIPADVRNAFEENGTRLGYALLLKRYVDDPRTATPEQIDKAAWDTVPMVAPLFWTFRIMVGLGMFFILLSGTFFVLSALRKLDHYPFLLKVAVWSIVLPWIAIECGWFVAEYGRQPWIIEGVLPTAAAVSDLGVTTVLLTIIGFVAIYTVLLIIEMKLMLRAIRKGPEPDDEPEAVLAPAKLVAAE
;
A
#
# COMPACT_ATOMS: atom_id res chain seq x y z
N MET A 1 13.51 -14.83 16.97
CA MET A 1 12.08 -14.47 17.08
C MET A 1 11.45 -15.49 18.01
N GLU A 2 11.09 -15.10 19.23
CA GLU A 2 10.30 -15.98 20.10
C GLU A 2 8.94 -16.18 19.44
N LEU A 3 8.46 -17.43 19.39
CA LEU A 3 7.16 -17.78 18.81
C LEU A 3 6.03 -17.39 19.78
N ASP A 4 5.91 -16.10 20.05
CA ASP A 4 4.81 -15.54 20.82
C ASP A 4 3.59 -15.27 19.94
N ILE A 5 2.44 -15.09 20.58
CA ILE A 5 1.17 -14.86 19.89
C ILE A 5 1.21 -13.60 19.02
N VAL A 6 1.89 -12.54 19.50
CA VAL A 6 1.99 -11.26 18.79
C VAL A 6 2.77 -11.41 17.47
N SER A 7 3.91 -12.08 17.52
CA SER A 7 4.76 -12.32 16.35
C SER A 7 4.07 -13.23 15.34
N LEU A 8 3.33 -14.25 15.80
CA LEU A 8 2.53 -15.11 14.92
C LEU A 8 1.37 -14.36 14.27
N SER A 9 0.63 -13.54 15.02
CA SER A 9 -0.47 -12.75 14.46
C SER A 9 0.02 -11.70 13.46
N ARG A 10 1.17 -11.08 13.73
CA ARG A 10 1.86 -10.20 12.77
C ARG A 10 2.29 -10.95 11.52
N LEU A 11 2.90 -12.13 11.67
CA LEU A 11 3.34 -12.95 10.56
C LEU A 11 2.15 -13.41 9.71
N GLN A 12 1.06 -13.82 10.34
CA GLN A 12 -0.17 -14.19 9.64
C GLN A 12 -0.68 -13.05 8.77
N PHE A 13 -0.84 -11.85 9.37
CA PHE A 13 -1.33 -10.68 8.65
C PHE A 13 -0.36 -10.23 7.55
N ALA A 14 0.95 -10.30 7.80
CA ALA A 14 1.97 -9.99 6.80
C ALA A 14 1.86 -10.94 5.61
N LEU A 15 1.78 -12.26 5.83
CA LEU A 15 1.66 -13.24 4.76
C LEU A 15 0.41 -12.99 3.92
N THR A 16 -0.74 -12.76 4.55
CA THR A 16 -1.99 -12.55 3.82
C THR A 16 -2.02 -11.21 3.08
N ALA A 17 -1.52 -10.14 3.68
CA ALA A 17 -1.43 -8.83 3.04
C ALA A 17 -0.51 -8.84 1.81
N LEU A 18 0.71 -9.39 1.96
CA LEU A 18 1.67 -9.50 0.85
C LEU A 18 1.10 -10.39 -0.27
N TYR A 19 0.47 -11.51 0.06
CA TYR A 19 -0.19 -12.35 -0.96
C TYR A 19 -1.31 -11.62 -1.70
N HIS A 20 -2.18 -10.91 -0.98
CA HIS A 20 -3.25 -10.14 -1.59
C HIS A 20 -2.68 -9.08 -2.55
N PHE A 21 -1.61 -8.41 -2.12
CA PHE A 21 -0.96 -7.36 -2.91
C PHE A 21 -0.13 -7.87 -4.10
N LEU A 22 -0.01 -9.19 -4.31
CA LEU A 22 0.43 -9.73 -5.59
C LEU A 22 -0.59 -9.48 -6.70
N PHE A 23 -1.88 -9.41 -6.37
CA PHE A 23 -2.95 -9.32 -7.36
C PHE A 23 -3.48 -7.88 -7.53
N VAL A 24 -3.52 -7.10 -6.44
CA VAL A 24 -4.08 -5.74 -6.44
C VAL A 24 -3.43 -4.80 -7.48
N PRO A 25 -2.09 -4.67 -7.56
CA PRO A 25 -1.43 -3.76 -8.50
C PRO A 25 -1.82 -4.02 -9.95
N LEU A 26 -1.94 -5.31 -10.31
CA LEU A 26 -2.25 -5.71 -11.66
C LEU A 26 -3.70 -5.37 -12.02
N THR A 27 -4.65 -5.55 -11.09
CA THR A 27 -6.06 -5.11 -11.25
C THR A 27 -6.13 -3.59 -11.43
N LEU A 28 -5.47 -2.82 -10.55
CA LEU A 28 -5.49 -1.35 -10.60
C LEU A 28 -4.97 -0.79 -11.92
N GLY A 29 -3.85 -1.31 -12.42
CA GLY A 29 -3.26 -0.82 -13.64
C GLY A 29 -3.89 -1.38 -14.92
N LEU A 30 -4.30 -2.65 -14.95
CA LEU A 30 -4.95 -3.22 -16.13
C LEU A 30 -6.33 -2.61 -16.36
N SER A 31 -7.11 -2.29 -15.33
CA SER A 31 -8.42 -1.66 -15.52
C SER A 31 -8.31 -0.34 -16.28
N VAL A 32 -7.31 0.50 -15.95
CA VAL A 32 -7.03 1.75 -16.67
C VAL A 32 -6.49 1.49 -18.09
N LEU A 33 -5.56 0.53 -18.24
CA LEU A 33 -5.03 0.17 -19.58
C LEU A 33 -6.13 -0.35 -20.51
N LEU A 34 -7.08 -1.13 -19.99
CA LEU A 34 -8.25 -1.60 -20.72
C LEU A 34 -9.15 -0.44 -21.15
N ALA A 35 -9.42 0.50 -20.23
CA ALA A 35 -10.19 1.71 -20.55
C ALA A 35 -9.51 2.54 -21.65
N ILE A 36 -8.18 2.67 -21.63
CA ILE A 36 -7.41 3.35 -22.68
C ILE A 36 -7.56 2.62 -24.02
N MET A 37 -7.32 1.31 -24.06
CA MET A 37 -7.39 0.51 -25.29
C MET A 37 -8.80 0.54 -25.89
N GLU A 38 -9.82 0.44 -25.05
CA GLU A 38 -11.21 0.48 -25.48
C GLU A 38 -11.63 1.88 -25.93
N THR A 39 -11.15 2.94 -25.28
CA THR A 39 -11.38 4.32 -25.75
C THR A 39 -10.87 4.47 -27.19
N VAL A 40 -9.65 3.98 -27.47
CA VAL A 40 -9.09 4.02 -28.83
C VAL A 40 -9.91 3.16 -29.79
N TYR A 41 -10.45 2.02 -29.35
CA TYR A 41 -11.40 1.24 -30.15
C TYR A 41 -12.64 2.06 -30.52
N VAL A 42 -13.33 2.66 -29.53
CA VAL A 42 -14.56 3.43 -29.76
C VAL A 42 -14.32 4.62 -30.68
N MET A 43 -13.17 5.30 -30.53
CA MET A 43 -12.79 6.45 -31.36
C MET A 43 -12.41 6.07 -32.78
N THR A 44 -11.69 4.96 -32.98
CA THR A 44 -11.11 4.61 -34.29
C THR A 44 -11.92 3.58 -35.07
N GLY A 45 -12.78 2.81 -34.41
CA GLY A 45 -13.54 1.70 -34.98
C GLY A 45 -12.66 0.53 -35.46
N ARG A 46 -11.37 0.50 -35.12
CA ARG A 46 -10.45 -0.54 -35.61
C ARG A 46 -10.56 -1.82 -34.76
N PRO A 47 -10.87 -3.00 -35.35
CA PRO A 47 -11.10 -4.24 -34.60
C PRO A 47 -9.93 -4.69 -33.72
N ILE A 48 -8.70 -4.40 -34.12
CA ILE A 48 -7.50 -4.76 -33.35
C ILE A 48 -7.51 -4.20 -31.91
N TRP A 49 -8.10 -3.03 -31.67
CA TRP A 49 -8.18 -2.46 -30.33
C TRP A 49 -9.23 -3.18 -29.48
N ARG A 50 -10.35 -3.63 -30.07
CA ARG A 50 -11.33 -4.50 -29.41
C ARG A 50 -10.68 -5.83 -29.02
N GLN A 51 -9.94 -6.43 -29.95
CA GLN A 51 -9.18 -7.66 -29.72
C GLN A 51 -8.16 -7.50 -28.59
N MET A 52 -7.44 -6.38 -28.55
CA MET A 52 -6.52 -6.03 -27.48
C MET A 52 -7.24 -5.95 -26.13
N THR A 53 -8.34 -5.20 -26.04
CA THR A 53 -9.12 -5.07 -24.81
C THR A 53 -9.63 -6.43 -24.33
N LYS A 54 -10.17 -7.29 -25.21
CA LYS A 54 -10.62 -8.64 -24.84
C LYS A 54 -9.48 -9.54 -24.34
N PHE A 55 -8.32 -9.51 -25.01
CA PHE A 55 -7.17 -10.33 -24.62
C PHE A 55 -6.61 -9.92 -23.26
N TRP A 56 -6.30 -8.63 -23.07
CA TRP A 56 -5.83 -8.13 -21.78
C TRP A 56 -6.91 -8.25 -20.70
N GLY A 57 -8.19 -8.16 -21.08
CA GLY A 57 -9.35 -8.38 -20.22
C GLY A 57 -9.39 -9.80 -19.67
N THR A 58 -9.00 -10.80 -20.46
CA THR A 58 -8.90 -12.18 -19.98
C THR A 58 -7.85 -12.33 -18.88
N LEU A 59 -6.67 -11.73 -19.06
CA LEU A 59 -5.61 -11.75 -18.03
C LEU A 59 -6.05 -10.97 -16.78
N PHE A 60 -6.68 -9.82 -16.97
CA PHE A 60 -7.31 -9.05 -15.89
C PHE A 60 -8.30 -9.93 -15.10
N GLY A 61 -9.20 -10.65 -15.78
CA GLY A 61 -10.19 -11.51 -15.12
C GLY A 61 -9.58 -12.65 -14.31
N ILE A 62 -8.52 -13.29 -14.82
CA ILE A 62 -7.79 -14.33 -14.09
C ILE A 62 -7.21 -13.77 -12.79
N ASN A 63 -6.54 -12.62 -12.85
CA ASN A 63 -5.96 -11.95 -11.69
C ASN A 63 -7.03 -11.45 -10.71
N PHE A 64 -8.10 -10.86 -11.24
CA PHE A 64 -9.17 -10.22 -10.48
C PHE A 64 -9.85 -11.20 -9.51
N VAL A 65 -10.16 -12.42 -9.97
CA VAL A 65 -10.80 -13.45 -9.12
C VAL A 65 -9.96 -13.77 -7.89
N LEU A 66 -8.64 -13.84 -8.04
CA LEU A 66 -7.73 -14.11 -6.92
C LEU A 66 -7.59 -12.89 -5.99
N GLY A 67 -7.59 -11.69 -6.56
CA GLY A 67 -7.65 -10.45 -5.79
C GLY A 67 -8.87 -10.40 -4.87
N VAL A 68 -10.06 -10.69 -5.41
CA VAL A 68 -11.31 -10.76 -4.62
C VAL A 68 -11.23 -11.83 -3.53
N ALA A 69 -10.80 -13.05 -3.88
CA ALA A 69 -10.73 -14.16 -2.92
C ALA A 69 -9.78 -13.87 -1.74
N THR A 70 -8.64 -13.23 -2.00
CA THR A 70 -7.67 -12.85 -0.97
C THR A 70 -8.13 -11.62 -0.16
N GLY A 71 -8.83 -10.67 -0.79
CA GLY A 71 -9.37 -9.48 -0.13
C GLY A 71 -10.42 -9.80 0.93
N ILE A 72 -11.32 -10.76 0.66
CA ILE A 72 -12.33 -11.22 1.63
C ILE A 72 -11.67 -11.72 2.92
N VAL A 73 -10.55 -12.46 2.81
CA VAL A 73 -9.84 -12.96 3.99
C VAL A 73 -9.24 -11.82 4.80
N MET A 74 -8.68 -10.80 4.14
CA MET A 74 -8.10 -9.63 4.80
C MET A 74 -9.14 -8.87 5.63
N GLU A 75 -10.34 -8.65 5.08
CA GLU A 75 -11.44 -7.97 5.79
C GLU A 75 -11.77 -8.67 7.12
N PHE A 76 -11.92 -10.00 7.10
CA PHE A 76 -12.24 -10.76 8.32
C PHE A 76 -11.07 -10.86 9.30
N GLN A 77 -9.81 -10.74 8.85
CA GLN A 77 -8.66 -10.81 9.75
C GLN A 77 -8.62 -9.67 10.76
N PHE A 78 -9.10 -8.47 10.42
CA PHE A 78 -9.22 -7.37 11.37
C PHE A 78 -10.09 -7.76 12.57
N GLY A 79 -11.22 -8.44 12.33
CA GLY A 79 -12.13 -8.87 13.40
C GLY A 79 -11.63 -10.09 14.19
N MET A 80 -10.98 -11.05 13.52
CA MET A 80 -10.60 -12.32 14.16
C MET A 80 -9.32 -12.22 14.98
N ASN A 81 -8.23 -11.71 14.39
CA ASN A 81 -6.89 -11.76 15.00
C ASN A 81 -6.49 -10.42 15.67
N TRP A 82 -7.28 -9.38 15.46
CA TRP A 82 -7.06 -8.03 15.94
C TRP A 82 -8.32 -7.47 16.62
N SER A 83 -8.90 -8.21 17.57
CA SER A 83 -10.18 -7.85 18.19
C SER A 83 -10.10 -6.57 19.02
N TYR A 84 -9.02 -6.39 19.81
CA TYR A 84 -8.83 -5.16 20.58
C TYR A 84 -8.59 -3.96 19.68
N TYR A 85 -7.84 -4.12 18.59
CA TYR A 85 -7.73 -3.10 17.53
C TYR A 85 -9.11 -2.71 17.00
N SER A 86 -9.92 -3.68 16.59
CA SER A 86 -11.26 -3.43 16.03
C SER A 86 -12.19 -2.72 17.00
N HIS A 87 -12.13 -3.06 18.29
CA HIS A 87 -12.84 -2.32 19.34
C HIS A 87 -12.30 -0.89 19.53
N TYR A 88 -10.97 -0.75 19.59
CA TYR A 88 -10.29 0.49 19.98
C TYR A 88 -10.41 1.60 18.92
N VAL A 89 -10.43 1.24 17.63
CA VAL A 89 -10.49 2.22 16.52
C VAL A 89 -11.66 2.02 15.57
N GLY A 90 -12.61 1.13 15.89
CA GLY A 90 -13.70 0.75 14.98
C GLY A 90 -14.55 1.93 14.49
N ASP A 91 -14.76 2.96 15.31
CA ASP A 91 -15.53 4.14 14.94
C ASP A 91 -14.88 4.96 13.82
N ILE A 92 -13.54 4.97 13.74
CA ILE A 92 -12.79 5.71 12.70
C ILE A 92 -12.43 4.78 11.55
N PHE A 93 -11.82 3.64 11.86
CA PHE A 93 -11.28 2.72 10.85
C PHE A 93 -12.39 1.97 10.11
N GLY A 94 -13.49 1.61 10.79
CA GLY A 94 -14.58 0.85 10.18
C GLY A 94 -15.39 1.65 9.16
N ALA A 95 -15.47 2.98 9.30
CA ALA A 95 -16.27 3.82 8.41
C ALA A 95 -15.73 3.83 6.95
N PRO A 96 -14.44 4.11 6.68
CA PRO A 96 -13.87 3.98 5.33
C PRO A 96 -14.06 2.58 4.72
N LEU A 97 -13.86 1.51 5.50
CA LEU A 97 -14.03 0.12 5.02
C LEU A 97 -15.50 -0.17 4.62
N ALA A 98 -16.46 0.32 5.40
CA ALA A 98 -17.87 0.16 5.05
C ALA A 98 -18.25 0.95 3.77
N ILE A 99 -17.73 2.18 3.63
CA ILE A 99 -17.96 3.01 2.45
C ILE A 99 -17.28 2.41 1.22
N GLU A 100 -16.08 1.83 1.36
CA GLU A 100 -15.40 1.07 0.32
C GLU A 100 -16.31 -0.02 -0.25
N GLY A 101 -16.89 -0.84 0.62
CA GLY A 101 -17.82 -1.89 0.24
C GLY A 101 -19.05 -1.36 -0.52
N LEU A 102 -19.69 -0.32 0.01
CA LEU A 102 -20.91 0.26 -0.56
C LEU A 102 -20.69 0.98 -1.90
N MET A 103 -19.57 1.70 -2.04
CA MET A 103 -19.33 2.58 -3.17
C MET A 103 -18.46 1.94 -4.24
N ALA A 104 -17.35 1.33 -3.85
CA ALA A 104 -16.31 0.88 -4.78
C ALA A 104 -16.51 -0.58 -5.17
N PHE A 105 -16.67 -1.49 -4.20
CA PHE A 105 -16.83 -2.92 -4.49
C PHE A 105 -18.09 -3.21 -5.29
N PHE A 106 -19.23 -2.61 -4.94
CA PHE A 106 -20.46 -2.78 -5.72
C PHE A 106 -20.32 -2.26 -7.16
N LEU A 107 -19.65 -1.12 -7.35
CA LEU A 107 -19.40 -0.55 -8.68
C LEU A 107 -18.52 -1.50 -9.50
N GLU A 108 -17.37 -1.89 -8.96
CA GLU A 108 -16.43 -2.78 -9.64
C GLU A 108 -17.04 -4.15 -9.94
N ALA A 109 -17.64 -4.82 -8.95
CA ALA A 109 -18.19 -6.17 -9.07
C ALA A 109 -19.40 -6.23 -10.02
N THR A 110 -20.21 -5.17 -10.10
CA THR A 110 -21.34 -5.11 -11.03
C THR A 110 -20.85 -4.90 -12.46
N PHE A 111 -19.98 -3.90 -12.67
CA PHE A 111 -19.56 -3.53 -14.02
C PHE A 111 -18.50 -4.47 -14.60
N VAL A 112 -17.76 -5.23 -13.79
CA VAL A 112 -16.85 -6.26 -14.32
C VAL A 112 -17.62 -7.39 -15.00
N GLY A 113 -18.80 -7.76 -14.48
CA GLY A 113 -19.70 -8.71 -15.15
C GLY A 113 -20.17 -8.17 -16.50
N LEU A 114 -20.55 -6.88 -16.56
CA LEU A 114 -20.92 -6.22 -17.80
C LEU A 114 -19.76 -6.09 -18.78
N PHE A 115 -18.53 -5.88 -18.31
CA PHE A 115 -17.33 -5.83 -19.14
C PHE A 115 -17.03 -7.17 -19.85
N PHE A 116 -17.26 -8.30 -19.16
CA PHE A 116 -17.01 -9.61 -19.78
C PHE A 116 -18.14 -10.07 -20.68
N PHE A 117 -19.40 -9.84 -20.29
CA PHE A 117 -20.57 -10.41 -20.96
C PHE A 117 -21.37 -9.39 -21.80
N GLY A 118 -20.97 -8.12 -21.79
CA GLY A 118 -21.69 -7.02 -22.43
C GLY A 118 -21.29 -6.73 -23.88
N TRP A 119 -20.24 -7.37 -24.41
CA TRP A 119 -19.71 -7.07 -25.76
C TRP A 119 -20.75 -7.14 -26.89
N ASP A 120 -21.74 -8.03 -26.76
CA ASP A 120 -22.81 -8.23 -27.75
C ASP A 120 -24.18 -7.76 -27.24
N ARG A 121 -24.22 -7.09 -26.08
CA ARG A 121 -25.45 -6.61 -25.42
C ARG A 121 -25.46 -5.11 -25.13
N LEU A 122 -24.30 -4.46 -25.18
CA LEU A 122 -24.12 -3.03 -24.93
C LEU A 122 -23.51 -2.36 -26.17
N SER A 123 -23.92 -1.11 -26.43
CA SER A 123 -23.30 -0.33 -27.51
C SER A 123 -21.83 -0.11 -27.18
N LYS A 124 -20.96 0.13 -28.17
CA LYS A 124 -19.54 0.43 -27.89
C LYS A 124 -19.32 1.52 -26.83
N VAL A 125 -20.20 2.53 -26.77
CA VAL A 125 -20.14 3.58 -25.73
C VAL A 125 -20.64 3.05 -24.40
N GLY A 126 -21.72 2.27 -24.38
CA GLY A 126 -22.22 1.63 -23.16
C GLY A 126 -21.22 0.65 -22.55
N HIS A 127 -20.52 -0.12 -23.39
CA HIS A 127 -19.44 -1.00 -22.97
C HIS A 127 -18.24 -0.20 -22.42
N LEU A 128 -17.85 0.87 -23.11
CA LEU A 128 -16.78 1.75 -22.63
C LEU A 128 -17.08 2.36 -21.26
N ILE A 129 -18.32 2.79 -21.02
CA ILE A 129 -18.77 3.26 -19.70
C ILE A 129 -18.61 2.17 -18.66
N ALA A 130 -18.96 0.92 -18.98
CA ALA A 130 -18.75 -0.20 -18.07
C ALA A 130 -17.25 -0.40 -17.73
N THR A 131 -16.37 -0.30 -18.72
CA THR A 131 -14.92 -0.41 -18.52
C THR A 131 -14.36 0.71 -17.65
N TYR A 132 -14.83 1.96 -17.84
CA TYR A 132 -14.46 3.07 -16.96
C TYR A 132 -15.05 2.91 -15.55
N ALA A 133 -16.25 2.35 -15.40
CA ALA A 133 -16.83 2.07 -14.09
C ALA A 133 -16.02 1.01 -13.32
N VAL A 134 -15.51 -0.02 -14.00
CA VAL A 134 -14.55 -0.98 -13.41
C VAL A 134 -13.30 -0.24 -12.94
N ALA A 135 -12.68 0.57 -13.81
CA ALA A 135 -11.47 1.32 -13.44
C ALA A 135 -11.70 2.30 -12.28
N ALA A 136 -12.82 3.02 -12.28
CA ALA A 136 -13.20 3.92 -11.21
C ALA A 136 -13.45 3.16 -9.90
N GLY A 137 -14.15 2.03 -9.96
CA GLY A 137 -14.38 1.15 -8.82
C GLY A 137 -13.06 0.69 -8.19
N SER A 138 -12.13 0.12 -8.98
CA SER A 138 -10.83 -0.32 -8.46
C SER A 138 -10.04 0.82 -7.79
N ASN A 139 -10.07 2.03 -8.37
CA ASN A 139 -9.36 3.19 -7.81
C ASN A 139 -10.04 3.77 -6.57
N PHE A 140 -11.37 3.76 -6.51
CA PHE A 140 -12.09 4.15 -5.29
C PHE A 140 -11.89 3.14 -4.16
N SER A 141 -11.74 1.85 -4.46
CA SER A 141 -11.36 0.85 -3.46
C SER A 141 -10.00 1.21 -2.86
N ALA A 142 -9.00 1.46 -3.71
CA ALA A 142 -7.68 1.90 -3.28
C ALA A 142 -7.72 3.21 -2.47
N LEU A 143 -8.60 4.17 -2.83
CA LEU A 143 -8.76 5.41 -2.08
C LEU A 143 -9.19 5.16 -0.63
N TRP A 144 -10.29 4.43 -0.43
CA TRP A 144 -10.86 4.23 0.91
C TRP A 144 -9.96 3.39 1.81
N ILE A 145 -9.36 2.33 1.28
CA ILE A 145 -8.43 1.51 2.07
C ILE A 145 -7.16 2.27 2.44
N LEU A 146 -6.68 3.18 1.57
CA LEU A 146 -5.51 4.00 1.84
C LEU A 146 -5.81 5.22 2.72
N ILE A 147 -7.07 5.69 2.77
CA ILE A 147 -7.52 6.61 3.83
C ILE A 147 -7.42 5.91 5.18
N ALA A 148 -7.96 4.69 5.29
CA ALA A 148 -7.89 3.91 6.52
C ALA A 148 -6.42 3.66 6.95
N ASN A 149 -5.57 3.18 6.04
CA ASN A 149 -4.16 2.94 6.31
C ASN A 149 -3.35 4.23 6.55
N GLY A 150 -3.66 5.33 5.85
CA GLY A 150 -3.05 6.64 6.06
C GLY A 150 -3.36 7.19 7.45
N TRP A 151 -4.59 7.02 7.92
CA TRP A 151 -4.98 7.35 9.30
C TRP A 151 -4.22 6.52 10.34
N MET A 152 -3.97 5.23 10.10
CA MET A 152 -3.13 4.42 10.99
C MET A 152 -1.70 4.98 11.15
N GLN A 153 -1.21 5.72 10.15
CA GLN A 153 0.13 6.30 10.11
C GLN A 153 0.13 7.73 10.71
N ASN A 154 -0.98 8.46 10.62
CA ASN A 154 -1.16 9.80 11.16
C ASN A 154 -2.62 9.98 11.64
N PRO A 155 -2.94 9.71 12.93
CA PRO A 155 -4.32 9.57 13.41
C PRO A 155 -5.02 10.91 13.72
N VAL A 156 -5.07 11.81 12.72
CA VAL A 156 -5.79 13.10 12.80
C VAL A 156 -7.31 12.92 12.84
N GLY A 157 -8.07 13.97 13.21
CA GLY A 157 -9.53 13.92 13.26
C GLY A 157 -10.13 12.95 14.29
N SER A 158 -9.35 12.51 15.29
CA SER A 158 -9.78 11.51 16.28
C SER A 158 -9.38 11.87 17.70
N GLN A 159 -10.16 11.44 18.69
CA GLN A 159 -9.89 11.66 20.11
C GLN A 159 -10.16 10.38 20.92
N PHE A 160 -9.32 10.10 21.91
CA PHE A 160 -9.58 9.01 22.85
C PHE A 160 -10.65 9.42 23.87
N ASN A 161 -11.67 8.59 24.03
CA ASN A 161 -12.72 8.77 25.03
C ASN A 161 -12.47 7.83 26.24
N PRO A 162 -12.14 8.37 27.43
CA PRO A 162 -11.88 7.58 28.65
C PRO A 162 -13.06 6.73 29.14
N GLN A 163 -14.28 7.02 28.72
CA GLN A 163 -15.48 6.31 29.17
C GLN A 163 -15.76 5.09 28.31
N THR A 164 -15.71 5.27 26.99
CA THR A 164 -15.92 4.19 26.02
C THR A 164 -14.65 3.38 25.77
N MET A 165 -13.49 3.86 26.25
CA MET A 165 -12.18 3.18 26.16
C MET A 165 -11.76 2.90 24.72
N ARG A 166 -12.11 3.81 23.81
CA ARG A 166 -11.83 3.74 22.38
C ARG A 166 -11.58 5.13 21.80
N MET A 167 -11.00 5.17 20.61
CA MET A 167 -10.90 6.36 19.79
C MET A 167 -12.25 6.63 19.13
N GLU A 168 -12.67 7.88 19.10
CA GLU A 168 -13.91 8.34 18.45
C GLU A 168 -13.57 9.42 17.40
N VAL A 169 -14.38 9.50 16.35
CA VAL A 169 -14.21 10.53 15.30
C VAL A 169 -14.54 11.90 15.89
N ALA A 170 -13.57 12.81 15.85
CA ALA A 170 -13.77 14.22 16.22
C ALA A 170 -14.09 15.06 14.97
N ASP A 171 -13.39 14.80 13.86
CA ASP A 171 -13.63 15.45 12.57
C ASP A 171 -13.36 14.47 11.42
N PHE A 172 -14.42 14.05 10.73
CA PHE A 172 -14.31 13.14 9.60
C PHE A 172 -13.64 13.78 8.37
N TYR A 173 -13.73 15.11 8.23
CA TYR A 173 -13.09 15.84 7.13
C TYR A 173 -11.56 15.75 7.24
N GLU A 174 -11.01 15.90 8.45
CA GLU A 174 -9.58 15.72 8.70
C GLU A 174 -9.11 14.28 8.41
N VAL A 175 -9.93 13.28 8.74
CA VAL A 175 -9.63 11.87 8.42
C VAL A 175 -9.58 11.67 6.91
N LEU A 176 -10.57 12.21 6.17
CA LEU A 176 -10.68 12.06 4.72
C LEU A 176 -9.54 12.75 3.96
N PHE A 177 -9.18 13.98 4.37
CA PHE A 177 -8.16 14.79 3.71
C PHE A 177 -6.79 14.73 4.40
N ASN A 178 -6.55 13.68 5.18
CA ASN A 178 -5.25 13.41 5.79
C ASN A 178 -4.13 13.41 4.73
N SER A 179 -3.11 14.27 4.92
CA SER A 179 -2.00 14.43 3.99
C SER A 179 -1.28 13.12 3.68
N VAL A 180 -1.09 12.27 4.70
CA VAL A 180 -0.45 10.96 4.55
C VAL A 180 -1.32 10.00 3.72
N ALA A 181 -2.64 10.04 3.89
CA ALA A 181 -3.56 9.25 3.08
C ALA A 181 -3.52 9.65 1.60
N GLN A 182 -3.51 10.96 1.32
CA GLN A 182 -3.45 11.48 -0.05
C GLN A 182 -2.15 11.08 -0.75
N ALA A 183 -1.01 11.25 -0.09
CA ALA A 183 0.29 10.85 -0.64
C ALA A 183 0.35 9.33 -0.87
N LYS A 184 -0.09 8.52 0.10
CA LYS A 184 -0.16 7.06 -0.02
C LYS A 184 -1.09 6.60 -1.14
N PHE A 185 -2.26 7.22 -1.28
CA PHE A 185 -3.21 6.92 -2.35
C PHE A 185 -2.55 7.05 -3.71
N VAL A 186 -2.04 8.23 -4.03
CA VAL A 186 -1.54 8.47 -5.38
C VAL A 186 -0.25 7.70 -5.64
N HIS A 187 0.64 7.54 -4.64
CA HIS A 187 1.85 6.73 -4.78
C HIS A 187 1.55 5.25 -5.04
N THR A 188 0.66 4.65 -4.24
CA THR A 188 0.31 3.22 -4.33
C THR A 188 -0.43 2.90 -5.63
N VAL A 189 -1.39 3.74 -6.01
CA VAL A 189 -2.13 3.59 -7.27
C VAL A 189 -1.19 3.73 -8.48
N SER A 190 -0.30 4.73 -8.46
CA SER A 190 0.71 4.90 -9.52
C SER A 190 1.65 3.70 -9.60
N ALA A 191 2.01 3.07 -8.46
CA ALA A 191 2.82 1.85 -8.47
C ALA A 191 2.07 0.66 -9.10
N GLY A 192 0.75 0.55 -8.88
CA GLY A 192 -0.12 -0.38 -9.59
C GLY A 192 -0.12 -0.17 -11.11
N TYR A 193 -0.15 1.10 -11.54
CA TYR A 193 -0.09 1.46 -12.95
C TYR A 193 1.25 1.08 -13.58
N VAL A 194 2.36 1.25 -12.86
CA VAL A 194 3.69 0.77 -13.28
C VAL A 194 3.69 -0.75 -13.41
N ALA A 195 3.17 -1.48 -12.42
CA ALA A 195 3.13 -2.95 -12.45
C ALA A 195 2.40 -3.48 -13.69
N ALA A 196 1.19 -2.99 -13.96
CA ALA A 196 0.44 -3.42 -15.15
C ALA A 196 1.10 -2.99 -16.46
N SER A 197 1.72 -1.81 -16.50
CA SER A 197 2.45 -1.35 -17.69
C SER A 197 3.63 -2.27 -18.01
N PHE A 198 4.41 -2.65 -17.01
CA PHE A 198 5.55 -3.56 -17.17
C PHE A 198 5.12 -4.99 -17.49
N PHE A 199 3.97 -5.43 -16.95
CA PHE A 199 3.35 -6.69 -17.33
C PHE A 199 2.97 -6.72 -18.82
N VAL A 200 2.25 -5.70 -19.30
CA VAL A 200 1.85 -5.57 -20.71
C VAL A 200 3.07 -5.42 -21.63
N LEU A 201 4.04 -4.59 -21.24
CA LEU A 201 5.29 -4.36 -21.97
C LEU A 201 6.10 -5.65 -22.09
N GLY A 202 6.30 -6.38 -20.99
CA GLY A 202 7.09 -7.60 -20.96
C GLY A 202 6.46 -8.75 -21.76
N ILE A 203 5.15 -8.98 -21.63
CA ILE A 203 4.45 -10.00 -22.43
C ILE A 203 4.48 -9.65 -23.92
N SER A 204 4.30 -8.37 -24.26
CA SER A 204 4.38 -7.91 -25.65
C SER A 204 5.79 -8.05 -26.23
N ALA A 205 6.82 -7.74 -25.43
CA ALA A 205 8.22 -7.97 -25.81
C ALA A 205 8.50 -9.46 -26.06
N TRP A 206 7.94 -10.35 -25.23
CA TRP A 206 8.03 -11.80 -25.44
C TRP A 206 7.39 -12.23 -26.76
N TYR A 207 6.22 -11.71 -27.10
CA TYR A 207 5.56 -11.98 -28.38
C TYR A 207 6.42 -11.56 -29.58
N ILE A 208 7.02 -10.37 -29.55
CA ILE A 208 7.94 -9.91 -30.61
C ILE A 208 9.16 -10.83 -30.71
N LEU A 209 9.78 -11.20 -29.58
CA LEU A 209 10.92 -12.13 -29.56
C LEU A 209 10.58 -13.51 -30.14
N LYS A 210 9.31 -13.93 -30.07
CA LYS A 210 8.81 -15.18 -30.66
C LYS A 210 8.26 -15.03 -32.07
N GLY A 211 8.24 -13.82 -32.63
CA GLY A 211 7.63 -13.55 -33.94
C GLY A 211 6.12 -13.79 -33.98
N ARG A 212 5.43 -13.69 -32.83
CA ARG A 212 3.99 -13.95 -32.69
C ARG A 212 3.23 -12.66 -32.44
N HIS A 213 2.01 -12.54 -32.96
CA HIS A 213 1.08 -11.43 -32.67
C HIS A 213 1.73 -10.03 -32.72
N VAL A 214 2.68 -9.83 -33.65
CA VAL A 214 3.59 -8.67 -33.66
C VAL A 214 2.84 -7.35 -33.73
N GLU A 215 1.76 -7.31 -34.52
CA GLU A 215 0.96 -6.11 -34.71
C GLU A 215 0.25 -5.66 -33.41
N LEU A 216 -0.30 -6.62 -32.68
CA LEU A 216 -0.90 -6.40 -31.36
C LEU A 216 0.17 -6.02 -30.34
N ALA A 217 1.27 -6.76 -30.32
CA ALA A 217 2.37 -6.55 -29.37
C ALA A 217 2.94 -5.13 -29.48
N LYS A 218 3.22 -4.64 -30.70
CA LYS A 218 3.74 -3.27 -30.90
C LYS A 218 2.79 -2.19 -30.37
N ARG A 219 1.47 -2.34 -30.55
CA ARG A 219 0.47 -1.37 -30.03
C ARG A 219 0.36 -1.44 -28.51
N SER A 220 0.30 -2.65 -27.95
CA SER A 220 0.31 -2.87 -26.51
C SER A 220 1.56 -2.25 -25.86
N MET A 221 2.74 -2.43 -26.46
CA MET A 221 3.98 -1.80 -25.99
C MET A 221 3.92 -0.28 -26.03
N THR A 222 3.35 0.32 -27.07
CA THR A 222 3.22 1.78 -27.15
C THR A 222 2.34 2.33 -26.03
N VAL A 223 1.18 1.71 -25.78
CA VAL A 223 0.29 2.14 -24.69
C VAL A 223 0.99 1.95 -23.35
N ALA A 224 1.57 0.76 -23.11
CA ALA A 224 2.24 0.44 -21.87
C ALA A 224 3.48 1.30 -21.60
N ALA A 225 4.30 1.61 -22.61
CA ALA A 225 5.47 2.46 -22.43
C ALA A 225 5.08 3.91 -22.13
N SER A 226 4.05 4.44 -22.80
CA SER A 226 3.59 5.81 -22.58
C SER A 226 2.94 5.97 -21.20
N PHE A 227 2.00 5.09 -20.87
CA PHE A 227 1.32 5.09 -19.57
C PHE A 227 2.29 4.75 -18.44
N GLY A 228 3.15 3.75 -18.64
CA GLY A 228 4.17 3.34 -17.69
C GLY A 228 5.20 4.42 -17.39
N LEU A 229 5.57 5.25 -18.37
CA LEU A 229 6.44 6.41 -18.15
C LEU A 229 5.76 7.46 -17.28
N ALA A 230 4.52 7.84 -17.61
CA ALA A 230 3.74 8.77 -16.80
C ALA A 230 3.55 8.27 -15.36
N ALA A 231 3.21 6.98 -15.20
CA ALA A 231 3.06 6.34 -13.91
C ALA A 231 4.38 6.28 -13.13
N SER A 232 5.50 5.95 -13.78
CA SER A 232 6.81 5.86 -13.11
C SER A 232 7.29 7.22 -12.62
N LEU A 233 7.08 8.28 -13.41
CA LEU A 233 7.36 9.66 -12.99
C LEU A 233 6.48 10.06 -11.80
N SER A 234 5.18 9.74 -11.85
CA SER A 234 4.24 9.97 -10.76
C SER A 234 4.69 9.28 -9.46
N VAL A 235 5.04 7.99 -9.53
CA VAL A 235 5.52 7.20 -8.36
C VAL A 235 6.73 7.86 -7.70
N VAL A 236 7.72 8.32 -8.46
CA VAL A 236 8.94 8.90 -7.88
C VAL A 236 8.67 10.27 -7.25
N VAL A 237 7.93 11.15 -7.92
CA VAL A 237 7.58 12.47 -7.37
C VAL A 237 6.76 12.34 -6.09
N LEU A 238 5.79 11.42 -6.06
CA LEU A 238 4.94 11.22 -4.88
C LEU A 238 5.62 10.38 -3.80
N GLY A 239 6.64 9.59 -4.17
CA GLY A 239 7.52 8.91 -3.24
C GLY A 239 8.39 9.90 -2.47
N ASP A 240 8.92 10.91 -3.16
CA ASP A 240 9.61 12.05 -2.55
C ASP A 240 8.68 12.81 -1.59
N GLU A 241 7.44 13.10 -2.00
CA GLU A 241 6.45 13.75 -1.12
C GLU A 241 6.09 12.88 0.11
N SER A 242 5.96 11.57 -0.07
CA SER A 242 5.74 10.64 1.06
C SER A 242 6.94 10.60 2.02
N GLY A 243 8.16 10.72 1.49
CA GLY A 243 9.39 10.85 2.28
C GLY A 243 9.42 12.14 3.09
N TYR A 244 9.05 13.26 2.48
CA TYR A 244 8.91 14.55 3.15
C TYR A 244 7.87 14.50 4.28
N LEU A 245 6.66 13.98 4.05
CA LEU A 245 5.64 13.83 5.10
C LEU A 245 6.08 12.90 6.24
N SER A 246 6.94 11.92 5.95
CA SER A 246 7.53 11.06 6.98
C SER A 246 8.49 11.84 7.88
N SER A 247 9.13 12.90 7.40
CA SER A 247 9.95 13.80 8.23
C SER A 247 9.12 14.60 9.25
N GLU A 248 7.87 14.91 8.92
CA GLU A 248 6.97 15.68 9.79
C GLU A 248 6.30 14.77 10.83
N HIS A 249 5.78 13.63 10.39
CA HIS A 249 4.89 12.80 11.20
C HIS A 249 5.53 11.50 11.72
N GLN A 250 6.58 10.97 11.08
CA GLN A 250 7.18 9.67 11.41
C GLN A 250 8.71 9.67 11.36
N LYS A 251 9.31 10.56 12.16
CA LYS A 251 10.76 10.78 12.22
C LYS A 251 11.57 9.52 12.47
N MET A 252 11.09 8.61 13.34
CA MET A 252 11.78 7.34 13.60
C MET A 252 11.88 6.47 12.35
N LYS A 253 10.81 6.38 11.54
CA LYS A 253 10.82 5.65 10.28
C LYS A 253 11.85 6.24 9.32
N LEU A 254 11.86 7.57 9.16
CA LEU A 254 12.82 8.27 8.30
C LEU A 254 14.27 8.01 8.74
N ALA A 255 14.53 8.12 10.05
CA ALA A 255 15.83 7.85 10.64
C ALA A 255 16.27 6.39 10.44
N ALA A 256 15.34 5.44 10.56
CA ALA A 256 15.62 4.02 10.34
C ALA A 256 15.86 3.68 8.86
N ILE A 257 15.09 4.22 7.91
CA ILE A 257 15.31 3.93 6.48
C ILE A 257 16.66 4.50 6.01
N GLU A 258 17.09 5.65 6.52
CA GLU A 258 18.40 6.26 6.19
C GLU A 258 19.56 5.79 7.07
N ALA A 259 19.28 4.97 8.10
CA ALA A 259 20.23 4.52 9.10
C ALA A 259 20.99 5.70 9.79
N MET A 260 20.24 6.76 10.13
CA MET A 260 20.71 7.94 10.85
C MET A 260 20.70 7.68 12.35
N TRP A 261 21.79 7.14 12.88
CA TRP A 261 21.90 6.83 14.32
C TRP A 261 21.97 8.07 15.19
N GLU A 262 22.71 9.08 14.71
CA GLU A 262 22.84 10.41 15.30
C GLU A 262 22.08 11.44 14.46
N THR A 263 21.78 12.58 15.05
CA THR A 263 21.18 13.71 14.35
C THR A 263 22.14 14.23 13.29
N GLU A 264 21.68 14.28 12.04
CA GLU A 264 22.50 14.65 10.90
C GLU A 264 22.51 16.18 10.76
N PRO A 265 23.69 16.81 10.73
CA PRO A 265 23.81 18.26 10.62
C PRO A 265 23.35 18.75 9.24
N ALA A 266 22.84 19.97 9.19
CA ALA A 266 22.48 20.61 7.93
C ALA A 266 23.75 20.97 7.12
N PRO A 267 23.77 20.78 5.78
CA PRO A 267 22.79 20.03 4.97
C PRO A 267 22.98 18.50 5.05
N ALA A 268 21.92 17.78 5.43
CA ALA A 268 21.97 16.34 5.63
C ALA A 268 22.27 15.55 4.34
N ALA A 269 23.09 14.50 4.47
CA ALA A 269 23.48 13.63 3.35
C ALA A 269 22.57 12.41 3.21
N PHE A 270 22.39 11.92 1.99
CA PHE A 270 21.65 10.69 1.70
C PHE A 270 22.58 9.47 1.73
N THR A 271 22.23 8.41 2.45
CA THR A 271 23.11 7.23 2.58
C THR A 271 22.84 6.24 1.44
N LEU A 272 23.53 6.38 0.31
CA LEU A 272 23.33 5.51 -0.85
C LEU A 272 23.62 4.02 -0.55
N PHE A 273 24.65 3.75 0.24
CA PHE A 273 25.07 2.41 0.63
C PHE A 273 25.61 2.42 2.05
N GLY A 274 25.45 1.32 2.77
CA GLY A 274 25.98 1.13 4.12
C GLY A 274 25.55 -0.21 4.68
N ILE A 275 26.20 -0.68 5.72
CA ILE A 275 25.81 -1.89 6.46
C ILE A 275 25.41 -1.45 7.87
N PRO A 276 24.10 -1.26 8.13
CA PRO A 276 23.63 -0.86 9.45
C PRO A 276 23.85 -1.97 10.48
N ASP A 277 24.44 -1.61 11.62
CA ASP A 277 24.69 -2.48 12.76
C ASP A 277 23.87 -1.98 13.95
N GLN A 278 22.82 -2.73 14.28
CA GLN A 278 21.86 -2.37 15.32
C GLN A 278 22.46 -2.46 16.73
N GLU A 279 23.38 -3.41 16.95
CA GLU A 279 24.00 -3.62 18.26
C GLU A 279 25.03 -2.53 18.53
N ALA A 280 25.88 -2.24 17.53
CA ALA A 280 26.83 -1.14 17.61
C ALA A 280 26.16 0.25 17.54
N ARG A 281 24.93 0.33 17.02
CA ARG A 281 24.19 1.58 16.75
C ARG A 281 24.96 2.52 15.83
N GLU A 282 25.56 1.93 14.79
CA GLU A 282 26.39 2.59 13.79
C GLU A 282 26.14 1.99 12.40
N THR A 283 26.56 2.69 11.35
CA THR A 283 26.45 2.21 9.96
C THR A 283 27.83 2.10 9.35
N HIS A 284 28.27 0.86 9.10
CA HIS A 284 29.59 0.57 8.54
C HIS A 284 29.63 0.82 7.03
N TYR A 285 30.81 1.19 6.51
CA TYR A 285 31.07 1.37 5.07
C TYR A 285 30.07 2.32 4.36
N ALA A 286 29.62 3.36 5.06
CA ALA A 286 28.62 4.28 4.55
C ALA A 286 29.14 5.11 3.37
N ILE A 287 28.46 5.02 2.22
CA ILE A 287 28.66 5.88 1.06
C ILE A 287 27.52 6.88 1.06
N ARG A 288 27.84 8.16 1.24
CA ARG A 288 26.86 9.24 1.38
C ARG A 288 26.94 10.20 0.19
N ILE A 289 25.78 10.62 -0.30
CA ILE A 289 25.64 11.69 -1.30
C ILE A 289 25.31 12.98 -0.54
N PRO A 290 26.17 14.00 -0.57
CA PRO A 290 25.93 15.24 0.16
C PRO A 290 24.61 15.91 -0.23
N TRP A 291 23.94 16.52 0.76
CA TRP A 291 22.82 17.48 0.61
C TRP A 291 21.49 16.92 0.11
N VAL A 292 21.50 15.77 -0.56
CA VAL A 292 20.29 15.16 -1.13
C VAL A 292 19.22 14.96 -0.06
N MET A 293 19.60 14.49 1.13
CA MET A 293 18.63 14.23 2.20
C MET A 293 18.02 15.51 2.78
N GLY A 294 18.78 16.61 2.87
CA GLY A 294 18.19 17.92 3.22
C GLY A 294 17.15 18.38 2.19
N LEU A 295 17.45 18.23 0.89
CA LEU A 295 16.55 18.64 -0.18
C LEU A 295 15.25 17.82 -0.24
N ILE A 296 15.33 16.49 -0.11
CA ILE A 296 14.15 15.62 -0.19
C ILE A 296 13.44 15.47 1.16
N GLY A 297 14.19 15.50 2.26
CA GLY A 297 13.69 15.24 3.61
C GLY A 297 13.09 16.46 4.28
N THR A 298 13.70 17.64 4.15
CA THR A 298 13.26 18.87 4.84
C THR A 298 12.93 20.03 3.90
N ARG A 299 13.17 19.86 2.58
CA ARG A 299 13.06 20.95 1.58
C ARG A 299 13.98 22.14 1.87
N THR A 300 15.03 21.95 2.66
CA THR A 300 15.96 23.02 3.06
C THR A 300 17.39 22.51 3.18
N LEU A 301 18.35 23.43 3.17
CA LEU A 301 19.78 23.17 3.36
C LEU A 301 20.25 23.55 4.76
N THR A 302 19.37 24.08 5.61
CA THR A 302 19.73 24.68 6.91
C THR A 302 19.13 23.97 8.12
N GLU A 303 18.21 23.02 7.93
CA GLU A 303 17.62 22.27 9.03
C GLU A 303 18.32 20.92 9.24
N GLU A 304 18.52 20.59 10.50
CA GLU A 304 19.04 19.30 10.94
C GLU A 304 17.94 18.25 10.88
N ILE A 305 18.33 16.97 10.69
CA ILE A 305 17.39 15.86 10.67
C ILE A 305 17.62 14.98 11.90
N PRO A 306 16.64 14.89 12.83
CA PRO A 306 16.78 14.10 14.05
C PRO A 306 17.11 12.63 13.78
N GLY A 307 18.12 12.13 14.48
CA GLY A 307 18.55 10.73 14.40
C GLY A 307 17.79 9.81 15.34
N ILE A 308 18.08 8.50 15.25
CA ILE A 308 17.46 7.46 16.07
C ILE A 308 17.64 7.74 17.56
N LYS A 309 18.85 8.10 18.01
CA LYS A 309 19.14 8.33 19.44
C LYS A 309 18.30 9.47 20.02
N GLU A 310 18.17 10.58 19.29
CA GLU A 310 17.32 11.70 19.70
C GLU A 310 15.84 11.28 19.77
N GLN A 311 15.36 10.51 18.79
CA GLN A 311 13.99 9.99 18.80
C GLN A 311 13.73 9.02 19.97
N VAL A 312 14.71 8.23 20.38
CA VAL A 312 14.61 7.36 21.56
C VAL A 312 14.52 8.19 22.84
N GLU A 313 15.30 9.26 23.00
CA GLU A 313 15.20 10.15 24.16
C GLU A 313 13.84 10.87 24.20
N LEU A 314 13.32 11.32 23.05
CA LEU A 314 11.96 11.85 22.95
C LEU A 314 10.91 10.79 23.30
N ALA A 315 11.09 9.53 22.90
CA ALA A 315 10.20 8.44 23.27
C ALA A 315 10.21 8.21 24.79
N LYS A 316 11.38 8.26 25.46
CA LYS A 316 11.47 8.19 26.94
C LYS A 316 10.66 9.29 27.61
N LEU A 317 10.79 10.53 27.14
CA LEU A 317 10.01 11.66 27.67
C LEU A 317 8.50 11.41 27.50
N ARG A 318 8.08 10.97 26.31
CA ARG A 318 6.68 10.66 26.01
C ARG A 318 6.15 9.49 26.83
N ILE A 319 6.98 8.48 27.15
CA ILE A 319 6.61 7.39 28.05
C ILE A 319 6.30 7.93 29.45
N HIS A 320 7.14 8.81 30.00
CA HIS A 320 6.87 9.42 31.31
C HIS A 320 5.55 10.21 31.32
N GLN A 321 5.29 11.02 30.29
CA GLN A 321 4.01 11.74 30.12
C GLN A 321 2.84 10.75 29.98
N GLY A 322 3.04 9.67 29.21
CA GLY A 322 2.07 8.61 29.05
C GLY A 322 1.70 7.92 30.37
N ILE A 323 2.65 7.73 31.29
CA ILE A 323 2.38 7.14 32.61
C ILE A 323 1.46 8.05 33.42
N GLN A 324 1.66 9.37 33.35
CA GLN A 324 0.77 10.34 33.99
C GLN A 324 -0.64 10.30 33.39
N ALA A 325 -0.74 10.21 32.06
CA ALA A 325 -2.02 10.03 31.37
C ALA A 325 -2.71 8.71 31.76
N TYR A 326 -1.96 7.62 31.89
CA TYR A 326 -2.48 6.32 32.30
C TYR A 326 -2.99 6.36 33.75
N ASP A 327 -2.27 7.00 34.67
CA ASP A 327 -2.74 7.18 36.05
C ASP A 327 -4.03 8.01 36.12
N ALA A 328 -4.09 9.11 35.38
CA ALA A 328 -5.31 9.91 35.26
C ALA A 328 -6.47 9.07 34.70
N LEU A 329 -6.22 8.25 33.67
CA LEU A 329 -7.21 7.33 33.12
C LEU A 329 -7.72 6.30 34.15
N GLN A 330 -6.84 5.70 34.95
CA GLN A 330 -7.27 4.77 36.00
C GLN A 330 -8.17 5.46 37.04
N LYS A 331 -7.84 6.69 37.43
CA LYS A 331 -8.67 7.50 38.35
C LYS A 331 -10.03 7.87 37.73
N ILE A 332 -10.07 8.23 36.44
CA ILE A 332 -11.32 8.49 35.71
C ILE A 332 -12.20 7.23 35.70
N ARG A 333 -11.63 6.07 35.40
CA ARG A 333 -12.36 4.79 35.39
C ARG A 333 -12.89 4.43 36.77
N ALA A 334 -12.10 4.65 37.82
CA ALA A 334 -12.51 4.40 39.20
C ALA A 334 -13.65 5.32 39.67
N ALA A 335 -13.77 6.54 39.11
CA ALA A 335 -14.81 7.48 39.47
C ALA A 335 -16.23 7.08 38.98
N GLY A 336 -16.32 6.23 37.94
CA GLY A 336 -17.57 5.63 37.45
C GLY A 336 -18.60 6.59 36.81
N SER A 337 -18.43 7.91 36.94
CA SER A 337 -19.30 8.95 36.37
C SER A 337 -18.51 10.23 36.06
N THR A 338 -18.90 10.95 35.00
CA THR A 338 -18.33 12.24 34.56
C THR A 338 -18.38 13.33 35.62
N THR A 339 -19.43 13.33 36.46
CA THR A 339 -19.65 14.36 37.48
C THR A 339 -18.71 14.22 38.68
N ASN A 340 -18.12 13.04 38.87
CA ASN A 340 -17.31 12.71 40.04
C ASN A 340 -15.79 12.71 39.73
N ILE A 341 -15.40 13.13 38.53
CA ILE A 341 -13.98 13.19 38.14
C ILE A 341 -13.38 14.49 38.73
N PRO A 342 -12.36 14.39 39.60
CA PRO A 342 -11.66 15.56 40.12
C PRO A 342 -11.07 16.42 39.00
N ALA A 343 -11.09 17.74 39.17
CA ALA A 343 -10.64 18.68 38.14
C ALA A 343 -9.15 18.51 37.79
N ASP A 344 -8.31 18.21 38.78
CA ASP A 344 -6.89 17.91 38.59
C ASP A 344 -6.66 16.66 37.73
N VAL A 345 -7.47 15.62 37.92
CA VAL A 345 -7.41 14.38 37.12
C VAL A 345 -7.84 14.64 35.68
N ARG A 346 -8.87 15.46 35.48
CA ARG A 346 -9.32 15.85 34.14
C ARG A 346 -8.24 16.64 33.40
N ASN A 347 -7.69 17.67 34.04
CA ASN A 347 -6.65 18.51 33.45
C ASN A 347 -5.39 17.69 33.11
N ALA A 348 -4.97 16.80 34.02
CA ALA A 348 -3.83 15.92 33.77
C ALA A 348 -4.04 15.01 32.55
N PHE A 349 -5.27 14.52 32.33
CA PHE A 349 -5.62 13.73 31.15
C PHE A 349 -5.74 14.58 29.89
N GLU A 350 -6.28 15.80 29.96
CA GLU A 350 -6.34 16.72 28.83
C GLU A 350 -4.93 17.13 28.35
N GLU A 351 -4.01 17.35 29.27
CA GLU A 351 -2.62 17.72 28.96
C GLU A 351 -1.80 16.56 28.38
N ASN A 352 -1.96 15.34 28.91
CA ASN A 352 -1.09 14.21 28.59
C ASN A 352 -1.76 13.08 27.81
N GLY A 353 -3.09 13.11 27.62
CA GLY A 353 -3.88 12.01 27.06
C GLY A 353 -3.43 11.56 25.66
N THR A 354 -2.90 12.48 24.86
CA THR A 354 -2.32 12.18 23.53
C THR A 354 -1.06 11.31 23.61
N ARG A 355 -0.45 11.17 24.78
CA ARG A 355 0.73 10.33 25.04
C ARG A 355 0.39 8.99 25.70
N LEU A 356 -0.90 8.70 25.94
CA LEU A 356 -1.35 7.46 26.56
C LEU A 356 -0.77 6.21 25.88
N GLY A 357 -0.68 6.20 24.55
CA GLY A 357 -0.13 5.09 23.78
C GLY A 357 1.30 4.72 24.15
N TYR A 358 2.12 5.70 24.57
CA TYR A 358 3.51 5.47 24.99
C TYR A 358 3.59 4.73 26.33
N ALA A 359 2.66 4.95 27.27
CA ALA A 359 2.58 4.11 28.46
C ALA A 359 2.19 2.66 28.13
N LEU A 360 1.40 2.44 27.08
CA LEU A 360 1.01 1.09 26.67
C LEU A 360 2.19 0.26 26.14
N LEU A 361 3.30 0.89 25.71
CA LEU A 361 4.53 0.17 25.35
C LEU A 361 5.13 -0.58 26.55
N LEU A 362 4.95 -0.06 27.77
CA LEU A 362 5.43 -0.69 28.99
C LEU A 362 4.68 -1.97 29.34
N LYS A 363 3.48 -2.19 28.78
CA LYS A 363 2.68 -3.40 29.03
C LYS A 363 3.35 -4.70 28.58
N ARG A 364 4.41 -4.61 27.76
CA ARG A 364 5.26 -5.75 27.42
C ARG A 364 6.13 -6.21 28.61
N TYR A 365 6.42 -5.32 29.55
CA TYR A 365 7.38 -5.52 30.63
C TYR A 365 6.73 -5.55 32.02
N VAL A 366 5.64 -4.81 32.21
CA VAL A 366 4.91 -4.71 33.48
C VAL A 366 3.40 -4.65 33.23
N ASP A 367 2.61 -5.26 34.11
CA ASP A 367 1.15 -5.23 33.98
C ASP A 367 0.56 -3.82 34.18
N ASP A 368 1.14 -3.07 35.13
CA ASP A 368 0.80 -1.67 35.40
C ASP A 368 1.96 -0.75 34.99
N PRO A 369 1.82 0.05 33.92
CA PRO A 369 2.84 1.01 33.50
C PRO A 369 3.33 1.97 34.60
N ARG A 370 2.53 2.22 35.65
CA ARG A 370 2.88 3.12 36.76
C ARG A 370 3.98 2.56 37.66
N THR A 371 4.22 1.26 37.63
CA THR A 371 5.23 0.59 38.46
C THR A 371 6.52 0.30 37.69
N ALA A 372 6.63 0.78 36.44
CA ALA A 372 7.79 0.54 35.59
C ALA A 372 9.08 1.12 36.19
N THR A 373 10.16 0.34 36.15
CA THR A 373 11.49 0.81 36.56
C THR A 373 12.13 1.68 35.47
N PRO A 374 13.14 2.52 35.81
CA PRO A 374 13.88 3.29 34.81
C PRO A 374 14.48 2.42 33.69
N GLU A 375 14.95 1.21 34.02
CA GLU A 375 15.50 0.27 33.03
C GLU A 375 14.42 -0.27 32.08
N GLN A 376 13.20 -0.48 32.57
CA GLN A 376 12.07 -0.91 31.73
C GLN A 376 11.60 0.21 30.79
N ILE A 377 11.65 1.47 31.26
CA ILE A 377 11.38 2.65 30.44
C ILE A 377 12.43 2.80 29.33
N ASP A 378 13.71 2.62 29.66
CA ASP A 378 14.79 2.65 28.65
C ASP A 378 14.61 1.55 27.59
N LYS A 379 14.30 0.32 28.00
CA LYS A 379 14.00 -0.78 27.07
C LYS A 379 12.79 -0.48 26.18
N ALA A 380 11.69 0.00 26.76
CA ALA A 380 10.49 0.34 26.00
C ALA A 380 10.73 1.49 25.01
N ALA A 381 11.60 2.45 25.34
CA ALA A 381 11.99 3.50 24.41
C ALA A 381 12.83 2.95 23.26
N TRP A 382 13.79 2.04 23.52
CA TRP A 382 14.56 1.40 22.46
C TRP A 382 13.73 0.47 21.57
N ASP A 383 12.69 -0.16 22.12
CA ASP A 383 11.71 -0.94 21.35
C ASP A 383 10.92 -0.10 20.34
N THR A 384 10.98 1.24 20.42
CA THR A 384 10.41 2.12 19.39
C THR A 384 11.21 2.12 18.09
N VAL A 385 12.45 1.64 18.11
CA VAL A 385 13.33 1.58 16.94
C VAL A 385 13.04 0.27 16.18
N PRO A 386 12.47 0.32 14.96
CA PRO A 386 12.34 -0.87 14.13
C PRO A 386 13.74 -1.34 13.67
N MET A 387 13.85 -2.60 13.23
CA MET A 387 15.12 -3.11 12.70
C MET A 387 15.59 -2.28 11.50
N VAL A 388 16.75 -1.63 11.65
CA VAL A 388 17.26 -0.64 10.69
C VAL A 388 17.71 -1.29 9.39
N ALA A 389 18.47 -2.39 9.44
CA ALA A 389 19.04 -3.00 8.23
C ALA A 389 17.99 -3.47 7.20
N PRO A 390 16.89 -4.17 7.58
CA PRO A 390 15.83 -4.52 6.64
C PRO A 390 15.16 -3.30 6.01
N LEU A 391 14.85 -2.26 6.80
CA LEU A 391 14.23 -1.03 6.31
C LEU A 391 15.13 -0.27 5.35
N PHE A 392 16.42 -0.15 5.69
CA PHE A 392 17.44 0.44 4.85
C PHE A 392 17.45 -0.26 3.49
N TRP A 393 17.72 -1.57 3.42
CA TRP A 393 17.89 -2.26 2.15
C TRP A 393 16.63 -2.32 1.29
N THR A 394 15.46 -2.54 1.90
CA THR A 394 14.19 -2.58 1.15
C THR A 394 13.87 -1.22 0.54
N PHE A 395 14.13 -0.12 1.25
CA PHE A 395 13.99 1.22 0.69
C PHE A 395 14.93 1.46 -0.51
N ARG A 396 16.21 1.07 -0.42
CA ARG A 396 17.17 1.25 -1.52
C ARG A 396 16.79 0.42 -2.75
N ILE A 397 16.34 -0.82 -2.56
CA ILE A 397 15.83 -1.67 -3.65
C ILE A 397 14.63 -1.00 -4.32
N MET A 398 13.66 -0.53 -3.54
CA MET A 398 12.47 0.16 -4.05
C MET A 398 12.83 1.40 -4.87
N VAL A 399 13.67 2.29 -4.33
CA VAL A 399 14.09 3.54 -5.02
C VAL A 399 14.89 3.22 -6.28
N GLY A 400 15.83 2.28 -6.23
CA GLY A 400 16.63 1.87 -7.38
C GLY A 400 15.76 1.30 -8.52
N LEU A 401 14.76 0.48 -8.17
CA LEU A 401 13.79 -0.02 -9.14
C LEU A 401 12.87 1.08 -9.69
N GLY A 402 12.44 2.04 -8.87
CA GLY A 402 11.68 3.21 -9.31
C GLY A 402 12.41 4.00 -10.41
N MET A 403 13.70 4.27 -10.22
CA MET A 403 14.53 4.95 -11.22
C MET A 403 14.73 4.09 -12.48
N PHE A 404 14.91 2.78 -12.31
CA PHE A 404 14.98 1.84 -13.42
C PHE A 404 13.68 1.84 -14.25
N PHE A 405 12.51 1.94 -13.61
CA PHE A 405 11.23 1.95 -14.33
C PHE A 405 11.07 3.18 -15.21
N ILE A 406 11.48 4.36 -14.73
CA ILE A 406 11.53 5.58 -15.54
C ILE A 406 12.44 5.38 -16.75
N LEU A 407 13.66 4.88 -16.53
CA LEU A 407 14.63 4.70 -17.60
C LEU A 407 14.13 3.72 -18.67
N LEU A 408 13.59 2.56 -18.26
CA LEU A 408 13.16 1.53 -19.21
C LEU A 408 11.90 1.97 -19.97
N SER A 409 10.88 2.49 -19.27
CA SER A 409 9.66 2.98 -19.92
C SER A 409 9.94 4.17 -20.85
N GLY A 410 10.80 5.10 -20.44
CA GLY A 410 11.28 6.21 -21.27
C GLY A 410 12.02 5.72 -22.52
N THR A 411 12.86 4.69 -22.38
CA THR A 411 13.55 4.05 -23.52
C THR A 411 12.55 3.47 -24.50
N PHE A 412 11.57 2.69 -24.04
CA PHE A 412 10.54 2.11 -24.91
C PHE A 412 9.59 3.14 -25.51
N PHE A 413 9.32 4.23 -24.80
CA PHE A 413 8.55 5.37 -25.31
C PHE A 413 9.27 6.02 -26.50
N VAL A 414 10.57 6.30 -26.37
CA VAL A 414 11.39 6.83 -27.47
C VAL A 414 11.46 5.83 -28.63
N LEU A 415 11.68 4.54 -28.36
CA LEU A 415 11.71 3.51 -29.40
C LEU A 415 10.36 3.37 -30.12
N SER A 416 9.25 3.57 -29.42
CA SER A 416 7.91 3.63 -30.03
C SER A 416 7.78 4.82 -30.97
N ALA A 417 8.17 6.01 -30.54
CA ALA A 417 8.16 7.22 -31.36
C ALA A 417 9.03 7.08 -32.63
N LEU A 418 10.18 6.41 -32.51
CA LEU A 418 11.08 6.11 -33.62
C LEU A 418 10.65 4.91 -34.48
N ARG A 419 9.55 4.22 -34.13
CA ARG A 419 9.05 2.99 -34.78
C ARG A 419 10.09 1.84 -34.81
N LYS A 420 10.91 1.75 -33.76
CA LYS A 420 12.02 0.77 -33.62
C LYS A 420 11.83 -0.22 -32.46
N LEU A 421 10.59 -0.50 -32.06
CA LEU A 421 10.26 -1.38 -30.91
C LEU A 421 10.79 -2.82 -31.04
N ASP A 422 11.02 -3.31 -32.25
CA ASP A 422 11.51 -4.65 -32.56
C ASP A 422 13.00 -4.69 -32.95
N HIS A 423 13.69 -3.55 -32.92
CA HIS A 423 15.05 -3.42 -33.45
C HIS A 423 16.13 -3.98 -32.50
N TYR A 424 15.89 -4.00 -31.18
CA TYR A 424 16.89 -4.35 -30.17
C TYR A 424 16.46 -5.57 -29.33
N PRO A 425 16.81 -6.79 -29.73
CA PRO A 425 16.40 -8.02 -29.02
C PRO A 425 16.84 -8.08 -27.56
N PHE A 426 17.98 -7.47 -27.22
CA PHE A 426 18.44 -7.39 -25.83
C PHE A 426 17.47 -6.60 -24.95
N LEU A 427 17.02 -5.42 -25.40
CA LEU A 427 16.04 -4.60 -24.66
C LEU A 427 14.70 -5.32 -24.50
N LEU A 428 14.27 -6.08 -25.51
CA LEU A 428 13.07 -6.92 -25.38
C LEU A 428 13.23 -7.98 -24.29
N LYS A 429 14.40 -8.62 -24.18
CA LYS A 429 14.68 -9.57 -23.08
C LYS A 429 14.65 -8.87 -21.72
N VAL A 430 15.22 -7.67 -21.63
CA VAL A 430 15.16 -6.85 -20.40
C VAL A 430 13.70 -6.57 -20.02
N ALA A 431 12.85 -6.18 -20.97
CA ALA A 431 11.41 -5.97 -20.72
C ALA A 431 10.71 -7.25 -20.20
N VAL A 432 11.03 -8.42 -20.74
CA VAL A 432 10.47 -9.70 -20.26
C VAL A 432 10.90 -9.98 -18.81
N TRP A 433 12.19 -9.83 -18.50
CA TRP A 433 12.68 -10.02 -17.12
C TRP A 433 12.14 -8.96 -16.15
N SER A 434 11.81 -7.77 -16.67
CA SER A 434 11.27 -6.69 -15.86
C SER A 434 9.82 -6.89 -15.43
N ILE A 435 9.14 -7.95 -15.90
CA ILE A 435 7.78 -8.27 -15.43
C ILE A 435 7.75 -8.41 -13.91
N VAL A 436 8.73 -9.08 -13.29
CA VAL A 436 8.67 -9.36 -11.83
C VAL A 436 9.12 -8.17 -10.96
N LEU A 437 9.83 -7.20 -11.55
CA LEU A 437 10.48 -6.14 -10.78
C LEU A 437 9.51 -5.18 -10.08
N PRO A 438 8.37 -4.76 -10.69
CA PRO A 438 7.38 -3.92 -9.99
C PRO A 438 6.84 -4.59 -8.73
N TRP A 439 6.58 -5.90 -8.76
CA TRP A 439 6.14 -6.63 -7.57
C TRP A 439 7.18 -6.57 -6.46
N ILE A 440 8.47 -6.80 -6.78
CA ILE A 440 9.55 -6.68 -5.79
C ILE A 440 9.60 -5.27 -5.17
N ALA A 441 9.51 -4.22 -6.00
CA ALA A 441 9.52 -2.84 -5.53
C ALA A 441 8.32 -2.52 -4.64
N ILE A 442 7.13 -2.99 -5.02
CA ILE A 442 5.88 -2.80 -4.29
C ILE A 442 5.93 -3.50 -2.93
N GLU A 443 6.36 -4.76 -2.87
CA GLU A 443 6.48 -5.49 -1.59
C GLU A 443 7.53 -4.86 -0.68
N CYS A 444 8.65 -4.38 -1.24
CA CYS A 444 9.63 -3.60 -0.48
C CYS A 444 9.00 -2.30 0.05
N GLY A 445 8.20 -1.59 -0.74
CA GLY A 445 7.54 -0.36 -0.33
C GLY A 445 6.53 -0.57 0.79
N TRP A 446 5.70 -1.61 0.70
CA TRP A 446 4.78 -1.99 1.78
C TRP A 446 5.52 -2.42 3.03
N PHE A 447 6.60 -3.18 2.90
CA PHE A 447 7.45 -3.52 4.03
C PHE A 447 8.00 -2.26 4.72
N VAL A 448 8.57 -1.32 3.95
CA VAL A 448 9.06 -0.04 4.50
C VAL A 448 7.95 0.74 5.21
N ALA A 449 6.78 0.84 4.61
CA ALA A 449 5.66 1.61 5.15
C ALA A 449 5.07 0.99 6.42
N GLU A 450 4.90 -0.32 6.48
CA GLU A 450 4.17 -1.00 7.55
C GLU A 450 5.11 -1.54 8.64
N TYR A 451 6.25 -2.13 8.27
CA TYR A 451 7.28 -2.52 9.23
C TYR A 451 7.95 -1.29 9.86
N GLY A 452 8.12 -0.21 9.10
CA GLY A 452 8.68 1.04 9.62
C GLY A 452 7.75 1.78 10.60
N ARG A 453 6.48 1.39 10.71
CA ARG A 453 5.54 1.89 11.74
C ARG A 453 5.71 1.14 13.07
N GLN A 454 6.35 -0.03 13.06
CA GLN A 454 6.56 -0.79 14.29
C GLN A 454 7.35 0.06 15.31
N PRO A 455 6.98 0.00 16.61
CA PRO A 455 6.11 -0.99 17.26
C PRO A 455 4.61 -0.66 17.25
N TRP A 456 4.19 0.39 16.54
CA TRP A 456 2.81 0.87 16.53
C TRP A 456 1.93 0.15 15.50
N ILE A 457 0.70 -0.19 15.91
CA ILE A 457 -0.36 -0.52 14.94
C ILE A 457 -1.08 0.75 14.50
N ILE A 458 -1.28 1.70 15.42
CA ILE A 458 -1.68 3.09 15.15
C ILE A 458 -0.60 3.98 15.75
N GLU A 459 0.04 4.80 14.91
CA GLU A 459 1.21 5.60 15.27
C GLU A 459 0.96 6.44 16.54
N GLY A 460 1.79 6.23 17.57
CA GLY A 460 1.72 6.95 18.84
C GLY A 460 0.51 6.68 19.73
N VAL A 461 -0.47 5.90 19.27
CA VAL A 461 -1.76 5.68 19.95
C VAL A 461 -1.88 4.26 20.49
N LEU A 462 -1.67 3.24 19.65
CA LEU A 462 -1.87 1.83 20.03
C LEU A 462 -0.66 0.99 19.61
N PRO A 463 0.07 0.39 20.57
CA PRO A 463 1.13 -0.56 20.27
C PRO A 463 0.59 -1.88 19.69
N THR A 464 1.35 -2.49 18.78
CA THR A 464 0.99 -3.77 18.14
C THR A 464 0.77 -4.90 19.17
N ALA A 465 1.59 -4.96 20.21
CA ALA A 465 1.49 -5.98 21.25
C ALA A 465 0.20 -5.86 22.09
N ALA A 466 -0.39 -4.68 22.19
CA ALA A 466 -1.62 -4.44 22.93
C ALA A 466 -2.88 -4.70 22.09
N ALA A 467 -2.74 -4.89 20.78
CA ALA A 467 -3.84 -4.91 19.81
C ALA A 467 -4.32 -6.32 19.42
N VAL A 468 -3.50 -7.33 19.68
CA VAL A 468 -3.74 -8.74 19.29
C VAL A 468 -4.88 -9.36 20.09
N SER A 469 -5.66 -10.22 19.43
CA SER A 469 -6.67 -11.05 20.09
C SER A 469 -6.04 -12.04 21.07
N ASP A 470 -6.73 -12.32 22.17
CA ASP A 470 -6.34 -13.39 23.11
C ASP A 470 -6.64 -14.77 22.50
N LEU A 471 -5.71 -15.25 21.66
CA LEU A 471 -5.81 -16.51 20.94
C LEU A 471 -4.67 -17.46 21.34
N GLY A 472 -4.94 -18.77 21.30
CA GLY A 472 -3.91 -19.78 21.49
C GLY A 472 -2.90 -19.80 20.33
N VAL A 473 -1.61 -19.90 20.66
CA VAL A 473 -0.49 -20.04 19.70
C VAL A 473 -0.76 -21.11 18.65
N THR A 474 -1.26 -22.28 19.06
CA THR A 474 -1.60 -23.39 18.17
C THR A 474 -2.67 -23.02 17.15
N THR A 475 -3.69 -22.25 17.56
CA THR A 475 -4.78 -21.81 16.67
C THR A 475 -4.24 -20.88 15.58
N VAL A 476 -3.40 -19.91 15.95
CA VAL A 476 -2.79 -19.00 14.98
C VAL A 476 -1.82 -19.74 14.06
N LEU A 477 -1.03 -20.67 14.57
CA LEU A 477 -0.12 -21.48 13.75
C LEU A 477 -0.88 -22.35 12.73
N LEU A 478 -1.93 -23.04 13.16
CA LEU A 478 -2.76 -23.86 12.26
C LEU A 478 -3.41 -23.02 11.16
N THR A 479 -3.91 -21.83 11.50
CA THR A 479 -4.51 -20.92 10.51
C THR A 479 -3.46 -20.33 9.56
N ILE A 480 -2.24 -20.01 10.02
CA ILE A 480 -1.11 -19.65 9.13
C ILE A 480 -0.84 -20.76 8.12
N ILE A 481 -0.69 -22.01 8.59
CA ILE A 481 -0.43 -23.16 7.70
C ILE A 481 -1.56 -23.31 6.69
N GLY A 482 -2.82 -23.19 7.13
CA GLY A 482 -3.99 -23.23 6.26
C GLY A 482 -3.97 -22.15 5.19
N PHE A 483 -3.73 -20.89 5.56
CA PHE A 483 -3.65 -19.77 4.62
C PHE A 483 -2.49 -19.95 3.62
N VAL A 484 -1.30 -20.30 4.09
CA VAL A 484 -0.13 -20.54 3.22
C VAL A 484 -0.41 -21.66 2.22
N ALA A 485 -0.99 -22.77 2.67
CA ALA A 485 -1.33 -23.89 1.79
C ALA A 485 -2.35 -23.47 0.71
N ILE A 486 -3.46 -22.84 1.12
CA ILE A 486 -4.51 -22.41 0.19
C ILE A 486 -3.96 -21.38 -0.80
N TYR A 487 -3.25 -20.35 -0.33
CA TYR A 487 -2.71 -19.30 -1.18
C TYR A 487 -1.63 -19.80 -2.13
N THR A 488 -0.81 -20.76 -1.71
CA THR A 488 0.16 -21.41 -2.59
C THR A 488 -0.53 -22.17 -3.72
N VAL A 489 -1.58 -22.95 -3.41
CA VAL A 489 -2.36 -23.68 -4.42
C VAL A 489 -3.03 -22.71 -5.39
N LEU A 490 -3.66 -21.67 -4.87
CA LEU A 490 -4.32 -20.63 -5.65
C LEU A 490 -3.35 -19.90 -6.58
N LEU A 491 -2.18 -19.51 -6.08
CA LEU A 491 -1.12 -18.88 -6.88
C LEU A 491 -0.62 -19.81 -8.00
N ILE A 492 -0.44 -21.11 -7.71
CA ILE A 492 -0.03 -22.08 -8.74
C ILE A 492 -1.10 -22.21 -9.84
N ILE A 493 -2.38 -22.23 -9.47
CA ILE A 493 -3.49 -22.29 -10.43
C ILE A 493 -3.53 -21.03 -11.29
N GLU A 494 -3.46 -19.86 -10.66
CA GLU A 494 -3.46 -18.56 -11.31
C GLU A 494 -2.31 -18.47 -12.33
N MET A 495 -1.08 -18.76 -11.91
CA MET A 495 0.09 -18.67 -12.79
C MET A 495 -0.01 -19.65 -13.97
N LYS A 496 -0.57 -20.85 -13.76
CA LYS A 496 -0.86 -21.79 -14.85
C LYS A 496 -1.88 -21.24 -15.84
N LEU A 497 -2.94 -20.60 -15.35
CA LEU A 497 -3.98 -20.00 -16.20
C LEU A 497 -3.44 -18.78 -16.96
N MET A 498 -2.72 -17.88 -16.29
CA MET A 498 -2.03 -16.74 -16.91
C MET A 498 -1.10 -17.19 -18.02
N LEU A 499 -0.18 -18.11 -17.74
CA LEU A 499 0.77 -18.60 -18.74
C LEU A 499 0.06 -19.32 -19.88
N ARG A 500 -1.02 -20.06 -19.61
CA ARG A 500 -1.82 -20.71 -20.65
C ARG A 500 -2.50 -19.68 -21.56
N ALA A 501 -3.12 -18.64 -21.00
CA ALA A 501 -3.76 -17.56 -21.73
C ALA A 501 -2.74 -16.78 -22.58
N ILE A 502 -1.59 -16.41 -22.00
CA ILE A 502 -0.49 -15.74 -22.72
C ILE A 502 0.05 -16.63 -23.85
N ARG A 503 0.24 -17.93 -23.64
CA ARG A 503 0.73 -18.84 -24.69
C ARG A 503 -0.29 -19.03 -25.81
N LYS A 504 -1.58 -19.06 -25.49
CA LYS A 504 -2.68 -19.10 -26.46
C LYS A 504 -2.65 -17.83 -27.31
N GLY A 505 -2.53 -16.67 -26.67
CA GLY A 505 -2.52 -15.38 -27.33
C GLY A 505 -3.93 -14.87 -27.67
N PRO A 506 -4.02 -13.70 -28.30
CA PRO A 506 -5.29 -13.09 -28.71
C PRO A 506 -6.01 -13.96 -29.77
N GLU A 507 -7.33 -14.09 -29.64
CA GLU A 507 -8.19 -14.72 -30.64
C GLU A 507 -8.59 -13.71 -31.71
N PRO A 508 -8.74 -14.09 -32.99
CA PRO A 508 -9.29 -13.20 -34.02
C PRO A 508 -10.66 -12.66 -33.61
N ASP A 509 -10.90 -11.37 -33.85
CA ASP A 509 -12.17 -10.70 -33.56
C ASP A 509 -12.64 -10.02 -34.85
N ASP A 510 -13.01 -10.85 -35.82
CA ASP A 510 -13.44 -10.42 -37.17
C ASP A 510 -14.95 -10.16 -37.24
N GLU A 511 -15.68 -10.36 -36.12
CA GLU A 511 -17.12 -10.20 -36.09
C GLU A 511 -17.54 -8.72 -36.11
N PRO A 512 -18.51 -8.34 -36.97
CA PRO A 512 -19.04 -6.98 -36.98
C PRO A 512 -19.72 -6.65 -35.66
N GLU A 513 -19.77 -5.36 -35.32
CA GLU A 513 -20.41 -4.87 -34.10
C GLU A 513 -21.87 -5.33 -34.04
N ALA A 514 -22.31 -5.82 -32.88
CA ALA A 514 -23.67 -6.30 -32.70
C ALA A 514 -24.67 -5.15 -32.96
N VAL A 515 -25.67 -5.40 -33.80
CA VAL A 515 -26.74 -4.43 -34.08
C VAL A 515 -27.74 -4.48 -32.93
N LEU A 516 -27.60 -3.57 -31.97
CA LEU A 516 -28.39 -3.58 -30.73
C LEU A 516 -29.76 -2.91 -30.85
N ALA A 517 -29.95 -2.09 -31.89
CA ALA A 517 -31.23 -1.50 -32.23
C ALA A 517 -31.47 -1.65 -33.75
N PRO A 518 -32.68 -2.01 -34.19
CA PRO A 518 -32.99 -2.03 -35.62
C PRO A 518 -32.85 -0.61 -36.19
N ALA A 519 -32.31 -0.49 -37.41
CA ALA A 519 -32.10 0.79 -38.10
C ALA A 519 -33.38 1.62 -38.35
N LYS A 520 -34.55 1.10 -37.96
CA LYS A 520 -35.83 1.80 -37.94
C LYS A 520 -36.42 1.72 -36.54
N LEU A 521 -36.17 2.74 -35.72
CA LEU A 521 -37.16 3.17 -34.74
C LEU A 521 -38.31 3.76 -35.57
N VAL A 522 -39.30 2.94 -35.91
CA VAL A 522 -40.56 3.45 -36.45
C VAL A 522 -41.14 4.30 -35.33
N ALA A 523 -41.28 5.61 -35.56
CA ALA A 523 -42.01 6.46 -34.63
C ALA A 523 -43.40 5.83 -34.43
N ALA A 524 -43.79 5.58 -33.18
CA ALA A 524 -45.14 5.14 -32.89
C ALA A 524 -46.09 6.23 -33.42
N GLU A 525 -46.89 5.90 -34.43
CA GLU A 525 -47.97 6.75 -34.95
C GLU A 525 -49.07 6.95 -33.90
#